data_AF-A0A5E4K093-F1
#
_entry.id   AF-A0A5E4K093-F1
#
_cell.length_a   1.000
_cell.length_b   1.000
_cell.length_c   1.000
_cell.angle_alpha   90.00
_cell.angle_beta   90.00
_cell.angle_gamma   90.00
#
_symmetry.space_group_name_H-M   'P 1'
#
loop_
_entity.id
_entity.type
_entity.pdbx_description
1 polymer ?
#
loop_
_entity_poly.entity_id
_entity_poly.type
_entity_poly.pdbx_seq_one_letter_code
_entity_poly.pdbx_strand_id
1 'polypeptide(L)'
;MASDGVTMYNTEVTNAENQGVSGSPTLIINGVQASADRSPEAIKGVICNAFNTVPSACSQTLDTNQASAGFGSGSSSSSSSAASCG
;
A
#
# COMPACT_ATOMS: atom_id res chain seq x y z
N MET A 1 26.84 5.96 11.44
CA MET A 1 25.72 5.00 11.60
C MET A 1 24.39 5.68 11.92
N ALA A 2 24.31 6.73 12.76
CA ALA A 2 23.05 7.45 13.00
C ALA A 2 22.71 8.53 11.94
N SER A 3 23.73 9.13 11.31
CA SER A 3 23.57 10.17 10.28
C SER A 3 22.80 9.69 9.05
N ASP A 4 23.06 8.45 8.63
CA ASP A 4 22.54 7.91 7.39
C ASP A 4 21.05 7.60 7.54
N GLY A 5 20.64 7.07 8.70
CA GLY A 5 19.23 6.82 9.01
C GLY A 5 18.39 8.10 9.05
N VAL A 6 18.91 9.18 9.63
CA VAL A 6 18.23 10.50 9.64
C VAL A 6 18.11 11.07 8.22
N THR A 7 19.17 10.91 7.42
CA THR A 7 19.16 11.38 6.02
C THR A 7 18.13 10.64 5.18
N MET A 8 18.07 9.30 5.30
CA MET A 8 17.07 8.50 4.60
C MET A 8 15.65 8.84 5.07
N TYR A 9 15.43 8.96 6.38
CA TYR A 9 14.14 9.36 6.94
C TYR A 9 13.65 10.70 6.36
N ASN A 10 14.48 11.74 6.39
CA ASN A 10 14.10 13.07 5.86
C ASN A 10 13.86 13.04 4.34
N THR A 11 14.59 12.20 3.60
CA THR A 11 14.39 12.00 2.16
C THR A 11 13.02 11.38 1.88
N GLU A 12 12.63 10.34 2.63
CA GLU A 12 11.33 9.68 2.49
C GLU A 12 10.16 10.58 2.91
N VAL A 13 10.32 11.39 3.96
CA VAL A 13 9.32 12.39 4.37
C VAL A 13 9.09 13.40 3.23
N THR A 14 10.16 13.95 2.68
CA THR A 14 10.08 14.91 1.55
C THR A 14 9.45 14.26 0.33
N ASN A 15 9.75 12.97 0.07
CA ASN A 15 9.13 12.23 -1.04
C ASN A 15 7.62 12.10 -0.86
N ALA A 16 7.17 11.68 0.32
CA ALA A 16 5.75 11.52 0.64
C ALA A 16 4.98 12.84 0.50
N GLU A 17 5.53 13.94 1.01
CA GLU A 17 4.94 15.29 0.91
C GLU A 17 4.81 15.74 -0.55
N ASN A 18 5.86 15.55 -1.36
CA ASN A 18 5.84 15.90 -2.78
C ASN A 18 4.82 15.09 -3.60
N GLN A 19 4.45 13.91 -3.12
CA GLN A 19 3.41 13.07 -3.72
C GLN A 19 2.00 13.33 -3.15
N GLY A 20 1.86 14.28 -2.22
CA GLY A 20 0.60 14.63 -1.57
C GLY A 20 0.09 13.58 -0.59
N VAL A 21 0.98 12.75 -0.04
CA VAL A 21 0.63 11.70 0.93
C VAL A 21 0.42 12.32 2.30
N SER A 22 -0.81 12.24 2.83
CA SER A 22 -1.16 12.76 4.15
C SER A 22 -1.36 11.67 5.21
N GLY A 23 -1.28 10.39 4.83
CA GLY A 23 -1.53 9.28 5.75
C GLY A 23 -1.18 7.92 5.15
N SER A 24 -1.01 6.95 6.04
CA SER A 24 -0.66 5.58 5.70
C SER A 24 -1.88 4.66 5.86
N PRO A 25 -2.06 3.65 5.00
CA PRO A 25 -1.28 3.36 3.79
C PRO A 25 -1.74 4.20 2.59
N THR A 26 -0.79 4.65 1.77
CA THR A 26 -1.06 5.26 0.45
C THR A 26 -0.27 4.49 -0.62
N LEU A 27 -0.91 4.13 -1.73
CA LEU A 27 -0.30 3.40 -2.84
C LEU A 27 -0.15 4.32 -4.05
N ILE A 28 1.06 4.37 -4.61
CA ILE A 28 1.36 5.15 -5.81
C ILE A 28 1.98 4.20 -6.83
N ILE A 29 1.41 4.17 -8.04
CA ILE A 29 1.90 3.36 -9.16
C ILE A 29 2.13 4.29 -10.34
N ASN A 30 3.34 4.30 -10.88
CA ASN A 30 3.75 5.17 -12.00
C ASN A 30 3.47 6.67 -11.73
N GLY A 31 3.65 7.12 -10.48
CA GLY A 31 3.42 8.52 -10.08
C GLY A 31 1.93 8.90 -9.93
N VAL A 32 1.02 7.94 -10.05
CA VAL A 32 -0.43 8.15 -9.87
C VAL A 32 -0.88 7.49 -8.57
N GLN A 33 -1.63 8.21 -7.74
CA GLN A 33 -2.26 7.63 -6.56
C GLN A 33 -3.28 6.57 -6.99
N ALA A 34 -3.08 5.35 -6.52
CA ALA A 34 -3.90 4.20 -6.83
C ALA A 34 -4.65 3.72 -5.59
N SER A 35 -5.86 3.21 -5.79
CA SER A 35 -6.70 2.68 -4.71
C SER A 35 -6.93 1.19 -4.90
N ALA A 36 -6.69 0.42 -3.85
CA ALA A 36 -6.91 -1.02 -3.80
C ALA A 36 -7.34 -1.41 -2.39
N ASP A 37 -8.17 -2.45 -2.27
CA ASP A 37 -8.31 -3.15 -0.99
C ASP A 37 -6.95 -3.70 -0.55
N ARG A 38 -6.75 -3.86 0.76
CA ARG A 38 -5.49 -4.38 1.33
C ARG A 38 -5.43 -5.91 1.29
N SER A 39 -5.99 -6.53 0.26
CA SER A 39 -5.83 -7.96 -0.02
C SER A 39 -4.74 -8.18 -1.07
N PRO A 40 -3.99 -9.29 -1.00
CA PRO A 40 -3.00 -9.62 -2.03
C PRO A 40 -3.58 -9.61 -3.45
N GLU A 41 -4.80 -10.14 -3.62
CA GLU A 41 -5.48 -10.18 -4.91
C GLU A 41 -5.80 -8.78 -5.45
N ALA A 42 -6.30 -7.87 -4.61
CA ALA A 42 -6.65 -6.51 -5.04
C ALA A 42 -5.40 -5.69 -5.43
N ILE A 43 -4.32 -5.80 -4.65
CA ILE A 43 -3.05 -5.12 -4.95
C ILE A 43 -2.47 -5.63 -6.28
N LYS A 44 -2.48 -6.96 -6.50
CA LYS A 44 -2.08 -7.55 -7.79
C LYS A 44 -2.93 -7.00 -8.93
N GLY A 45 -4.25 -6.93 -8.76
CA GLY A 45 -5.16 -6.39 -9.77
C GLY A 45 -4.79 -4.99 -10.23
N VAL A 46 -4.55 -4.07 -9.28
CA VAL A 46 -4.17 -2.68 -9.61
C VAL A 46 -2.79 -2.59 -10.28
N ILE A 47 -1.81 -3.38 -9.82
CA ILE A 47 -0.48 -3.44 -10.45
C ILE A 47 -0.59 -3.97 -11.89
N CYS A 48 -1.34 -5.05 -12.09
CA CYS A 48 -1.54 -5.66 -13.41
C CYS A 48 -2.22 -4.71 -14.40
N ASN A 49 -3.19 -3.92 -13.94
CA ASN A 49 -3.86 -2.91 -14.75
C ASN A 49 -2.94 -1.75 -15.18
N ALA A 50 -1.83 -1.54 -14.46
CA ALA A 50 -0.85 -0.52 -14.81
C ALA A 50 0.16 -0.97 -15.90
N PHE A 51 0.16 -2.25 -16.28
CA PHE A 51 1.02 -2.76 -17.35
C PHE A 51 0.37 -2.65 -18.73
N ASN A 52 1.12 -2.15 -19.71
CA ASN A 52 0.72 -2.19 -21.13
C ASN A 52 0.79 -3.61 -21.72
N THR A 53 1.70 -4.44 -21.21
CA THR A 53 1.86 -5.85 -21.59
C THR A 53 1.76 -6.68 -20.32
N VAL A 54 0.61 -7.32 -20.14
CA VAL A 54 0.27 -8.00 -18.89
C VAL A 54 1.19 -9.22 -18.69
N PRO A 55 1.94 -9.29 -17.57
CA PRO A 55 2.79 -10.43 -17.28
C PRO A 55 1.98 -11.67 -16.89
N SER A 56 2.53 -12.87 -17.11
CA SER A 56 1.85 -14.15 -16.80
C SER A 56 1.50 -14.30 -15.31
N ALA A 57 2.23 -13.64 -14.41
CA ALA A 57 1.95 -13.62 -12.98
C ALA A 57 0.57 -13.04 -12.64
N CYS A 58 -0.01 -12.18 -13.50
CA CYS A 58 -1.32 -11.60 -13.29
C CYS A 58 -2.47 -12.63 -13.31
N SER A 59 -2.24 -13.79 -13.91
CA SER A 59 -3.23 -14.88 -13.97
C SER A 59 -3.25 -15.75 -12.71
N GLN A 60 -2.32 -15.56 -11.78
CA GLN A 60 -2.31 -16.31 -10.52
C GLN A 60 -3.37 -15.77 -9.57
N THR A 61 -4.26 -16.61 -9.08
CA THR A 61 -5.18 -16.23 -7.98
C THR A 61 -4.41 -16.15 -6.66
N LEU A 62 -4.51 -15.00 -5.99
CA LEU A 62 -3.93 -14.78 -4.67
C LEU A 62 -5.02 -14.75 -3.58
N ASP A 63 -4.57 -14.69 -2.33
CA ASP A 63 -5.45 -14.60 -1.18
C ASP A 63 -6.28 -13.31 -1.20
N THR A 64 -7.53 -13.40 -0.75
CA THR A 64 -8.50 -12.30 -0.78
C THR A 64 -8.77 -11.70 0.61
N ASN A 65 -8.16 -12.25 1.66
CA ASN A 65 -8.28 -11.72 3.02
C ASN A 65 -7.61 -10.35 3.09
N GLN A 66 -8.33 -9.38 3.66
CA GLN A 66 -7.81 -8.04 3.82
C GLN A 66 -6.94 -7.95 5.08
N ALA A 67 -5.80 -7.27 4.97
CA ALA A 67 -4.97 -6.95 6.13
C ALA A 67 -5.75 -6.09 7.13
N SER A 68 -5.56 -6.36 8.43
CA SER A 68 -6.11 -5.54 9.51
C SER A 68 -5.51 -4.15 9.55
N ALA A 69 -6.27 -3.21 10.10
CA ALA A 69 -5.71 -1.89 10.43
C ALA A 69 -4.73 -2.02 11.60
N GLY A 70 -3.65 -1.25 11.58
CA GLY A 70 -2.60 -1.25 12.60
C GLY A 70 -1.39 -2.13 12.25
N PHE A 71 -0.43 -2.20 13.18
CA PHE A 71 0.77 -3.02 13.04
C PHE A 71 0.48 -4.47 13.46
N GLY A 72 0.84 -5.45 12.63
CA GLY A 72 0.69 -6.88 12.93
C GLY A 72 0.27 -7.70 11.71
N SER A 73 0.30 -9.03 11.83
CA SER A 73 -0.05 -9.98 10.76
C SER A 73 -1.53 -10.41 10.75
N GLY A 74 -2.41 -9.63 11.40
CA GLY A 74 -3.84 -9.93 11.47
C GLY A 74 -4.54 -9.71 10.12
N SER A 75 -5.49 -10.57 9.80
CA SER A 75 -6.47 -10.35 8.72
C SER A 75 -7.80 -9.91 9.32
N SER A 76 -8.47 -8.96 8.69
CA SER A 76 -9.78 -8.47 9.12
C SER A 76 -10.88 -9.21 8.39
N SER A 77 -11.60 -10.06 9.11
CA SER A 77 -12.89 -10.58 8.68
C SER A 77 -13.95 -9.54 8.98
N SER A 78 -14.39 -8.81 7.94
CA SER A 78 -15.58 -7.95 7.87
C SER A 78 -16.31 -7.71 9.20
N SER A 79 -15.71 -6.89 10.06
CA SER A 79 -16.36 -6.35 11.24
C SER A 79 -15.89 -4.91 11.35
N SER A 80 -16.80 -4.03 10.95
CA SER A 80 -16.69 -2.58 10.89
C SER A 80 -16.33 -1.99 12.27
N SER A 81 -15.05 -1.98 12.59
CA SER A 81 -14.49 -1.09 13.59
C SER A 81 -13.69 -0.05 12.82
N ALA A 82 -14.32 1.08 12.53
CA ALA A 82 -13.60 2.26 12.05
C ALA A 82 -12.43 2.50 13.00
N ALA A 83 -11.21 2.52 12.47
CA ALA A 83 -10.04 2.90 13.26
C ALA A 83 -10.28 4.33 13.77
N SER A 84 -10.56 4.46 15.06
CA SER A 84 -10.75 5.77 15.71
C SER A 84 -9.38 6.31 16.08
N CYS A 85 -8.86 7.22 15.25
CA CYS A 85 -7.81 8.13 15.67
C CYS A 85 -8.48 9.27 16.44
N GLY A 86 -8.35 9.27 17.76
CA GLY A 86 -8.71 10.38 18.64
C GLY A 86 -7.54 11.32 18.86
#